data_AF-A0A8W8MI19-F1
#
_entry.id   AF-A0A8W8MI19-F1
#
_cell.length_a   1.000
_cell.length_b   1.000
_cell.length_c   1.000
_cell.angle_alpha   90.00
_cell.angle_beta   90.00
_cell.angle_gamma   90.00
#
_symmetry.space_group_name_H-M   'P 1'
#
loop_
_entity.id
_entity.type
_entity.pdbx_description
1 polymer ?
#
loop_
_entity_poly.entity_id
_entity_poly.type
_entity_poly.pdbx_seq_one_letter_code
_entity_poly.pdbx_strand_id
1 'polypeptide(L)' 'MMFHNSVAVFVIYSTTLCTSLNCERKSEENCIEDCQWRKVDDKCIDCPVGYYGRHCSRSCRYPSYGINCQQDCS' A
#
# COMPACT_ATOMS: atom_id res chain seq x y z
N MET A 1 15.23 -16.52 -34.31
CA MET A 1 14.04 -17.38 -34.47
C MET A 1 13.52 -17.71 -33.08
N MET A 2 12.19 -17.62 -32.92
CA MET A 2 11.40 -18.33 -31.91
C MET A 2 11.41 -17.82 -30.46
N PHE A 3 10.33 -17.09 -30.15
CA PHE A 3 9.49 -17.19 -28.95
C PHE A 3 10.17 -17.68 -27.67
N HIS A 4 10.83 -16.80 -26.91
CA HIS A 4 11.16 -17.01 -25.48
C HIS A 4 11.48 -15.67 -24.78
N ASN A 5 10.95 -14.54 -25.29
CA ASN A 5 11.32 -13.19 -24.83
C ASN A 5 10.11 -12.25 -24.58
N SER A 6 8.89 -12.78 -24.64
CA SER A 6 7.66 -12.00 -24.41
C SER A 6 7.15 -12.08 -22.96
N VAL A 7 7.53 -13.14 -22.23
CA VAL A 7 7.13 -13.35 -20.83
C VAL A 7 7.89 -12.42 -19.89
N ALA A 8 9.20 -12.27 -20.08
CA ALA A 8 10.04 -11.42 -19.23
C ALA A 8 9.63 -9.94 -19.31
N VAL A 9 9.29 -9.43 -20.49
CA VAL A 9 8.87 -8.01 -20.66
C VAL A 9 7.55 -7.73 -19.93
N PHE A 10 6.59 -8.65 -19.98
CA PHE A 10 5.35 -8.56 -19.20
C PHE A 10 5.60 -8.64 -17.70
N VAL A 11 6.50 -9.51 -17.25
CA VAL A 11 6.90 -9.63 -15.84
C VAL A 11 7.59 -8.35 -15.37
N ILE A 12 8.49 -7.76 -16.15
CA ILE A 12 9.17 -6.50 -15.78
C ILE A 12 8.14 -5.35 -15.70
N TYR A 13 7.22 -5.27 -16.67
CA TYR A 13 6.15 -4.26 -16.68
C TYR A 13 5.14 -4.43 -15.53
N SER A 14 4.87 -5.66 -15.11
CA SER A 14 4.03 -5.94 -13.94
C SER A 14 4.78 -5.71 -12.61
N THR A 15 6.09 -5.95 -12.55
CA THR A 15 6.91 -5.61 -11.37
C THR A 15 7.06 -4.10 -11.15
N THR A 16 7.03 -3.29 -12.21
CA THR A 16 7.05 -1.82 -12.10
C THR A 16 5.67 -1.22 -11.83
N LEU A 17 4.57 -1.96 -12.04
CA LEU A 17 3.21 -1.52 -11.69
C LEU A 17 2.79 -1.86 -10.26
N CYS A 18 3.48 -2.79 -9.59
CA CYS A 18 3.31 -3.05 -8.16
C CYS A 18 4.39 -2.31 -7.36
N THR A 19 4.34 -0.97 -7.35
CA THR A 19 5.03 -0.26 -6.27
C THR A 19 4.27 -0.57 -4.98
N SER A 20 4.83 -1.46 -4.17
CA SER A 20 4.37 -1.68 -2.80
C SER A 20 4.24 -0.33 -2.10
N LEU A 21 3.05 -0.03 -1.56
CA LEU A 21 2.81 1.18 -0.77
C LEU A 21 3.89 1.25 0.32
N ASN A 22 4.76 2.24 0.25
CA ASN A 22 5.82 2.47 1.22
C ASN A 22 5.64 3.85 1.83
N CYS A 23 5.39 3.92 3.13
CA CYS A 23 5.20 5.16 3.88
C CYS A 23 6.54 5.88 4.19
N GLU A 24 7.47 6.01 3.23
CA GLU A 24 8.85 6.49 3.47
C GLU A 24 8.99 8.02 3.71
N ARG A 25 7.93 8.74 4.10
CA ARG A 25 7.99 10.19 4.36
C ARG A 25 8.28 10.52 5.83
N LYS A 26 9.08 11.58 6.02
CA LYS A 26 9.58 12.07 7.33
C LYS A 26 8.91 13.36 7.81
N SER A 27 7.69 13.67 7.37
CA SER A 27 6.98 14.91 7.76
C SER A 27 5.54 14.60 8.15
N GLU A 28 5.12 15.08 9.34
CA GLU A 28 3.78 14.91 9.91
C GLU A 28 2.68 15.40 8.96
N GLU A 29 2.90 16.56 8.36
CA GLU A 29 1.96 17.24 7.46
C GLU A 29 2.00 16.74 6.01
N ASN A 30 2.98 15.88 5.65
CA ASN A 30 3.15 15.37 4.29
C ASN A 30 3.07 13.83 4.19
N CYS A 31 2.50 13.12 5.17
CA CYS A 31 2.22 11.69 4.97
C CYS A 31 1.32 11.48 3.74
N ILE A 32 1.63 10.44 2.96
CA ILE A 32 0.81 10.02 1.82
C ILE A 32 -0.55 9.47 2.31
N GLU A 33 -1.51 9.35 1.40
CA GLU A 33 -2.77 8.64 1.68
C GLU A 33 -2.47 7.20 2.13
N ASP A 34 -3.36 6.64 2.96
CA ASP A 34 -3.23 5.31 3.55
C ASP A 34 -2.04 5.14 4.51
N CYS A 35 -1.44 6.24 4.97
CA CYS A 35 -0.46 6.29 6.05
C CYS A 35 -0.91 7.22 7.19
N GLN A 36 -0.33 7.03 8.38
CA GLN A 36 -0.47 7.92 9.53
C GLN A 36 0.88 8.30 10.12
N TRP A 37 0.98 9.52 10.64
CA TRP A 37 2.15 9.97 11.38
C TRP A 37 2.19 9.32 12.76
N ARG A 38 3.29 8.67 13.09
CA ARG A 38 3.53 8.11 14.43
C ARG A 38 4.62 8.90 15.13
N LYS A 39 4.21 9.76 16.08
CA LYS A 39 5.09 10.64 16.86
C LYS A 39 6.21 9.91 17.62
N VAL A 40 5.99 8.66 18.00
CA VAL A 40 6.98 7.85 18.73
C VAL A 40 8.16 7.45 17.84
N ASP A 41 7.91 7.26 16.54
CA ASP A 41 8.90 6.78 15.58
C ASP A 41 9.42 7.90 14.65
N ASP A 42 8.88 9.12 14.78
CA ASP A 42 9.11 10.26 13.87
C ASP A 42 9.03 9.88 12.38
N LYS A 43 8.05 9.04 12.04
CA LYS A 43 7.84 8.53 10.68
C LYS A 43 6.37 8.32 10.33
N CYS A 44 6.06 8.39 9.04
CA CYS A 44 4.81 7.87 8.52
C CYS A 44 4.85 6.34 8.54
N ILE A 45 3.77 5.71 9.01
CA ILE A 45 3.59 4.27 9.03
C ILE A 45 2.31 3.90 8.29
N ASP A 46 2.23 2.64 7.87
CA ASP A 46 0.99 2.10 7.30
C ASP A 46 -0.17 2.20 8.29
N CYS A 47 -1.37 2.31 7.75
CA CYS A 47 -2.59 2.21 8.54
C CYS A 47 -2.73 0.84 9.22
N PRO A 48 -3.37 0.79 10.40
CA PRO A 48 -3.67 -0.46 11.06
C PRO A 48 -4.64 -1.27 10.19
N VAL A 49 -4.55 -2.60 10.28
CA VAL A 49 -5.41 -3.50 9.52
C VAL A 49 -6.88 -3.16 9.78
N GLY A 50 -7.64 -2.95 8.70
CA GLY A 50 -9.05 -2.56 8.76
C GLY A 50 -9.28 -1.05 8.70
N TYR A 51 -8.25 -0.23 8.51
CA TYR A 51 -8.37 1.21 8.29
C TYR A 51 -7.60 1.67 7.05
N TYR A 52 -8.06 2.77 6.45
CA TYR A 52 -7.50 3.36 5.23
C TYR A 52 -7.84 4.87 5.12
N GLY A 53 -7.33 5.52 4.08
CA GLY A 53 -7.46 6.94 3.77
C GLY A 53 -6.51 7.83 4.57
N ARG A 54 -6.63 9.15 4.36
CA ARG A 54 -5.88 10.17 5.12
C ARG A 54 -5.97 9.94 6.62
N HIS A 55 -4.80 9.81 7.26
CA HIS A 55 -4.65 9.56 8.70
C HIS A 55 -5.43 8.33 9.19
N CYS A 56 -5.66 7.34 8.32
CA CYS A 56 -6.41 6.13 8.65
C CYS A 56 -7.83 6.40 9.18
N SER A 57 -8.46 7.47 8.71
CA SER A 57 -9.77 7.95 9.20
C SER A 57 -10.96 7.09 8.76
N ARG A 58 -10.79 6.21 7.77
CA ARG A 58 -11.85 5.36 7.23
C ARG A 58 -11.65 3.93 7.68
N SER A 59 -12.71 3.29 8.16
CA SER A 59 -12.72 1.85 8.44
C SER A 59 -13.08 1.05 7.19
N CYS A 60 -12.41 -0.07 6.97
CA CYS A 60 -12.81 -1.05 5.97
C CYS A 60 -14.22 -1.58 6.27
N ARG A 61 -14.99 -1.83 5.22
CA ARG A 61 -16.31 -2.47 5.36
C ARG A 61 -16.10 -3.96 5.63
N TYR A 62 -16.72 -4.49 6.67
CA TYR A 62 -16.77 -5.93 6.91
C TYR A 62 -17.32 -6.68 5.68
N PRO A 63 -16.74 -7.82 5.26
CA PRO A 63 -15.64 -8.58 5.87
C PRO A 63 -14.22 -8.19 5.42
N SER A 64 -14.07 -7.07 4.72
CA SER A 64 -12.81 -6.70 4.08
C SER A 64 -11.78 -6.10 5.03
N TYR A 65 -10.49 -6.36 4.78
CA TYR A 65 -9.36 -5.80 5.51
C TYR A 65 -8.10 -5.70 4.63
N GLY A 66 -6.96 -5.36 5.25
CA GLY A 66 -5.66 -5.29 4.59
C GLY A 66 -5.48 -4.01 3.76
N ILE A 67 -4.45 -4.00 2.90
CA ILE A 67 -4.12 -2.85 2.04
C ILE A 67 -5.33 -2.52 1.17
N ASN A 68 -5.79 -1.26 1.23
CA ASN A 68 -6.96 -0.77 0.51
C ASN A 68 -8.22 -1.63 0.68
N CYS A 69 -8.33 -2.35 1.79
CA CYS A 69 -9.44 -3.28 2.07
C CYS A 69 -9.62 -4.37 0.99
N GLN A 70 -8.53 -4.84 0.36
CA GLN A 70 -8.61 -5.86 -0.70
C GLN A 70 -8.51 -7.31 -0.22
N GLN A 71 -8.34 -7.53 1.09
CA GLN A 71 -8.36 -8.86 1.71
C GLN A 71 -9.73 -9.13 2.33
N ASP A 72 -10.04 -10.40 2.58
CA ASP A 72 -11.33 -10.88 3.10
C ASP A 72 -11.12 -11.89 4.22
N CYS A 73 -12.00 -11.86 5.23
CA CYS A 73 -11.98 -12.80 6.35
C CYS A 73 -12.59 -14.14 5.94
N SER A 74 -11.83 -15.23 6.12
CA SER A 74 -12.27 -16.62 5.85
C SER A 74 -13.05 -17.23 7.01
#